data_AF-A0A4U5W9D6-F1
#
_entry.id   AF-A0A4U5W9D6-F1
#
_cell.length_a   1.000
_cell.length_b   1.000
_cell.length_c   1.000
_cell.angle_alpha   90.00
_cell.angle_beta   90.00
_cell.angle_gamma   90.00
#
_symmetry.space_group_name_H-M   'P 1'
#
loop_
_entity.id
_entity.type
_entity.pdbx_description
1 polymer ?
#
loop_
_entity_poly.entity_id
_entity_poly.type
_entity_poly.pdbx_seq_one_letter_code
_entity_poly.pdbx_strand_id
1 'polypeptide(L)'
;MARWTQQRACQATPDVVASSERQFTSIGLPPYPAWFEPMGRPVRWFSAPGLLLCLEPGSQGRDLVVIGRTEDDLQLALEAIPGAWPAAAPVVTGLVDGGDFILPF
;
A
#
# COMPACT_ATOMS: atom_id res chain seq x y z
N MET A 1 12.36 -5.09 19.69
CA MET A 1 12.64 -5.17 18.23
C MET A 1 11.37 -4.78 17.51
N ALA A 2 11.35 -3.65 16.80
CA ALA A 2 10.20 -3.25 16.00
C ALA A 2 10.05 -4.26 14.86
N ARG A 3 8.95 -5.01 14.87
CA ARG A 3 8.63 -5.99 13.84
C ARG A 3 8.23 -5.20 12.60
N TRP A 4 9.01 -5.29 11.52
CA TRP A 4 8.74 -4.62 10.25
C TRP A 4 7.27 -4.86 9.86
N THR A 5 6.50 -3.79 9.73
CA THR A 5 5.11 -3.84 9.32
C THR A 5 5.07 -4.39 7.89
N GLN A 6 4.47 -5.56 7.71
CA GLN A 6 4.41 -6.22 6.41
C GLN A 6 3.41 -5.46 5.54
N GLN A 7 3.82 -5.19 4.31
CA GLN A 7 2.98 -4.51 3.33
C GLN A 7 2.95 -5.28 2.00
N ARG A 8 1.85 -5.12 1.28
CA ARG A 8 1.70 -5.56 -0.11
C ARG A 8 1.02 -4.47 -0.90
N ALA A 9 1.33 -4.40 -2.18
CA ALA A 9 0.67 -3.51 -3.12
C ALA A 9 0.05 -4.34 -4.24
N CYS A 10 -1.11 -3.92 -4.73
CA CYS A 10 -1.65 -4.41 -6.00
C CYS A 10 -2.14 -3.23 -6.84
N GLN A 11 -2.28 -3.48 -8.14
CA GLN A 11 -2.88 -2.51 -9.06
C GLN A 11 -4.35 -2.28 -8.65
N ALA A 12 -4.70 -1.01 -8.43
CA ALA A 12 -6.03 -0.64 -7.98
C ALA A 12 -7.03 -0.57 -9.14
N THR A 13 -7.49 -1.75 -9.57
CA THR A 13 -8.61 -1.86 -10.53
C THR A 13 -9.88 -1.24 -9.96
N PRO A 14 -10.89 -0.91 -10.79
CA PRO A 14 -12.18 -0.43 -10.31
C PRO A 14 -12.81 -1.33 -9.23
N ASP A 15 -12.67 -2.66 -9.38
CA ASP A 15 -13.21 -3.64 -8.43
C ASP A 15 -12.45 -3.62 -7.09
N VAL A 16 -11.12 -3.47 -7.12
CA VAL A 16 -10.29 -3.31 -5.93
C VAL A 16 -10.66 -2.02 -5.18
N VAL A 17 -10.84 -0.92 -5.90
CA VAL A 17 -11.25 0.36 -5.31
C VAL A 17 -12.65 0.27 -4.70
N ALA A 18 -13.63 -0.26 -5.42
CA ALA A 18 -14.99 -0.42 -4.94
C ALA A 18 -15.07 -1.36 -3.72
N SER A 19 -14.30 -2.46 -3.74
CA SER A 19 -14.17 -3.37 -2.61
C SER A 19 -13.60 -2.65 -1.38
N SER A 20 -12.55 -1.85 -1.57
CA SER A 20 -11.91 -1.10 -0.49
C SER A 20 -12.85 -0.07 0.13
N GLU A 21 -13.55 0.70 -0.71
CA GLU A 21 -14.52 1.72 -0.29
C GLU A 21 -15.75 1.11 0.43
N ARG A 22 -16.10 -0.14 0.12
CA ARG A 22 -17.22 -0.86 0.74
C ARG A 22 -16.86 -1.51 2.08
N GLN A 23 -15.64 -2.07 2.20
CA GLN A 23 -15.26 -2.92 3.33
C GLN A 23 -14.51 -2.16 4.43
N PHE A 24 -13.85 -1.05 4.11
CA PHE A 24 -12.97 -0.34 5.04
C PHE A 24 -13.46 1.09 5.31
N THR A 25 -13.14 1.60 6.50
CA THR A 25 -13.51 2.96 6.88
C THR A 25 -12.56 3.95 6.24
N SER A 26 -13.08 4.88 5.43
CA SER A 26 -12.27 5.98 4.88
C SER A 26 -11.78 6.90 6.00
N ILE A 27 -10.50 7.25 5.95
CA ILE A 27 -9.89 8.19 6.88
C ILE A 27 -9.95 9.59 6.24
N GLY A 28 -10.64 10.52 6.91
CA GLY A 28 -10.81 11.90 6.46
C GLY A 28 -9.57 12.77 6.61
N LEU A 29 -8.41 12.30 6.13
CA LEU A 29 -7.20 13.13 6.07
C LEU A 29 -7.35 14.19 4.97
N PRO A 30 -6.73 15.37 5.13
CA PRO A 30 -6.62 16.34 4.05
C PRO A 30 -6.05 15.66 2.79
N PRO A 31 -6.47 16.07 1.58
CA PRO A 31 -5.98 15.49 0.34
C PRO A 31 -4.46 15.69 0.26
N TYR A 32 -3.72 14.63 0.55
CA TYR A 32 -2.26 14.64 0.48
C TYR A 32 -1.85 14.53 -0.99
N PRO A 33 -0.98 15.43 -1.48
CA PRO A 33 -0.52 15.37 -2.86
C PRO A 33 0.22 14.05 -3.10
N ALA A 34 0.08 13.53 -4.31
CA ALA A 34 0.88 12.41 -4.78
C ALA A 34 2.38 12.78 -4.70
N TRP A 35 3.20 11.87 -4.21
CA TRP A 35 4.66 12.06 -4.19
C TRP A 35 5.31 11.75 -5.55
N PHE A 36 4.56 11.18 -6.49
CA PHE A 36 5.02 10.79 -7.82
C PHE A 36 4.56 11.79 -8.91
N GLU A 37 5.46 12.14 -9.83
CA GLU A 37 5.18 13.00 -10.98
C GLU A 37 4.87 12.19 -12.27
N PRO A 38 3.91 12.62 -13.11
CA PRO A 38 3.06 13.79 -12.92
C PRO A 38 2.12 13.60 -11.73
N MET A 39 1.88 14.68 -10.96
CA MET A 39 1.04 14.62 -9.76
C MET A 39 -0.32 14.03 -10.09
N GLY A 40 -0.52 12.77 -9.70
CA GLY A 40 -1.76 12.04 -9.89
C GLY A 40 -2.88 12.56 -8.98
N ARG A 41 -3.97 11.79 -8.88
CA ARG A 41 -5.02 12.10 -7.91
C ARG A 41 -4.48 12.02 -6.48
N PRO A 42 -4.99 12.84 -5.54
CA PRO A 42 -4.57 12.78 -4.15
C PRO A 42 -4.70 11.38 -3.56
N VAL A 43 -3.81 11.07 -2.63
CA VAL A 43 -3.83 9.82 -1.89
C VAL A 43 -5.12 9.71 -1.07
N ARG A 44 -5.70 8.51 -1.00
CA ARG A 44 -6.85 8.22 -0.13
C ARG A 44 -6.53 7.10 0.83
N TRP A 45 -6.94 7.27 2.09
CA TRP A 45 -6.62 6.35 3.16
C TRP A 45 -7.87 5.62 3.65
N PHE A 46 -7.71 4.35 4.00
CA PHE A 46 -8.74 3.53 4.65
C PHE A 46 -8.16 2.77 5.83
N SER A 47 -9.01 2.37 6.76
CA SER A 47 -8.62 1.58 7.94
C SER A 47 -9.65 0.54 8.33
N ALA A 48 -9.16 -0.49 9.00
CA ALA A 48 -9.91 -1.45 9.79
C ALA A 48 -9.04 -1.87 11.00
N PRO A 49 -9.58 -2.60 12.01
CA PRO A 49 -8.76 -3.12 13.09
C PRO A 49 -7.55 -3.89 12.55
N GLY A 50 -6.34 -3.48 12.96
CA GLY A 50 -5.10 -4.11 12.50
C GLY A 50 -4.64 -3.75 11.07
N LEU A 51 -5.37 -2.91 10.35
CA LEU A 51 -5.12 -2.63 8.93
C LEU A 51 -5.11 -1.14 8.60
N LEU A 52 -4.16 -0.76 7.75
CA LEU A 52 -4.10 0.54 7.08
C LEU A 52 -3.98 0.31 5.57
N LEU A 53 -4.79 1.01 4.79
CA LEU A 53 -4.77 0.93 3.34
C LEU A 53 -4.55 2.32 2.75
N CYS A 54 -3.75 2.39 1.69
CA CYS A 54 -3.39 3.59 0.97
C CYS A 54 -3.67 3.39 -0.51
N LEU A 55 -4.58 4.17 -1.07
CA LEU A 55 -4.76 4.26 -2.51
C LEU A 55 -3.96 5.46 -3.01
N GLU A 56 -2.86 5.18 -3.70
CA GLU A 56 -1.92 6.19 -4.18
C GLU A 56 -1.71 6.10 -5.69
N PRO A 57 -1.24 7.18 -6.34
CA PRO A 57 -0.80 7.10 -7.73
C PRO A 57 0.38 6.15 -7.90
N GLY A 58 0.33 5.35 -8.96
CA GLY A 58 1.37 4.42 -9.35
C GLY A 58 1.82 4.65 -10.79
N SER A 59 2.90 4.00 -11.20
CA SER A 59 3.51 4.15 -12.54
C SER A 59 2.56 3.79 -13.70
N GLN A 60 1.60 2.90 -13.45
CA GLN A 60 0.58 2.45 -14.42
C GLN A 60 -0.85 2.85 -14.00
N GLY A 61 -0.99 3.90 -13.18
CA GLY A 61 -2.30 4.43 -12.75
C GLY A 61 -2.38 4.62 -11.24
N ARG A 62 -3.02 3.68 -10.54
CA ARG A 62 -3.11 3.70 -9.07
C ARG A 62 -2.79 2.34 -8.50
N ASP A 63 -2.19 2.36 -7.34
CA ASP A 63 -1.90 1.17 -6.54
C ASP A 63 -2.62 1.27 -5.20
N LEU A 64 -3.05 0.11 -4.72
CA LEU A 64 -3.56 -0.06 -3.37
C LEU A 64 -2.48 -0.74 -2.54
N VAL A 65 -1.91 0.00 -1.59
CA VAL A 65 -0.99 -0.53 -0.59
C VAL A 65 -1.78 -0.92 0.66
N VAL A 66 -1.54 -2.12 1.16
CA VAL A 66 -2.14 -2.67 2.37
C VAL A 66 -1.03 -2.95 3.37
N ILE A 67 -1.18 -2.43 4.58
CA ILE A 67 -0.24 -2.56 5.68
C ILE A 67 -0.98 -3.23 6.84
N GLY A 68 -0.51 -4.41 7.23
CA GLY A 68 -1.06 -5.16 8.37
C GLY A 68 -0.23 -4.95 9.64
N ARG A 69 -0.90 -4.78 10.78
CA ARG A 69 -0.27 -4.76 12.09
C ARG A 69 0.42 -6.11 12.40
N THR A 70 -0.18 -7.19 11.92
CA THR A 70 0.38 -8.55 11.93
C THR A 70 0.34 -9.16 10.53
N GLU A 71 1.03 -10.28 10.33
CA GLU A 71 0.96 -11.04 9.07
C GLU A 71 -0.45 -11.58 8.83
N ASP A 72 -1.13 -12.03 9.89
CA ASP A 72 -2.49 -12.56 9.79
C ASP A 72 -3.48 -11.46 9.39
N ASP A 73 -3.34 -10.25 9.95
CA ASP A 73 -4.15 -9.09 9.54
C ASP A 73 -3.95 -8.80 8.04
N LEU A 74 -2.68 -8.79 7.59
CA LEU A 74 -2.35 -8.58 6.19
C LEU A 74 -2.97 -9.67 5.32
N GLN A 75 -2.75 -10.94 5.64
CA GLN A 75 -3.23 -12.07 4.85
C GLN A 75 -4.76 -12.07 4.72
N LEU A 76 -5.49 -11.79 5.81
CA LEU A 76 -6.95 -11.64 5.76
C LEU A 76 -7.38 -10.53 4.80
N ALA A 77 -6.66 -9.41 4.76
CA ALA A 77 -6.95 -8.33 3.82
C ALA A 77 -6.68 -8.73 2.36
N LEU A 78 -5.57 -9.44 2.09
CA LEU A 78 -5.25 -9.91 0.73
C LEU A 78 -6.30 -10.90 0.20
N GLU A 79 -6.87 -11.72 1.09
CA GLU A 79 -7.95 -12.65 0.75
C GLU A 79 -9.30 -11.95 0.53
N ALA A 80 -9.58 -10.87 1.27
CA ALA A 80 -10.84 -10.13 1.21
C ALA A 80 -10.92 -9.15 0.02
N ILE A 81 -9.79 -8.68 -0.50
CA ILE A 81 -9.72 -7.69 -1.58
C ILE A 81 -9.36 -8.41 -2.88
N PRO A 82 -10.17 -8.26 -3.96
CA PRO A 82 -10.01 -9.02 -5.21
C PRO A 82 -8.86 -8.50 -6.09
N GLY A 83 -7.65 -8.37 -5.53
CA GLY A 83 -6.44 -7.86 -6.18
C GLY A 83 -5.45 -8.96 -6.55
N ALA A 84 -4.64 -8.70 -7.56
CA ALA A 84 -3.45 -9.51 -7.84
C ALA A 84 -2.32 -9.03 -6.92
N TRP A 85 -2.01 -9.82 -5.89
CA TRP A 85 -1.00 -9.49 -4.89
C TRP A 85 0.34 -10.15 -5.24
N PRO A 86 1.26 -9.46 -5.94
CA PRO A 86 2.61 -9.98 -6.14
C PRO A 86 3.27 -10.19 -4.77
N ALA A 87 4.16 -11.20 -4.71
CA ALA A 87 5.06 -11.32 -3.57
C ALA A 87 5.82 -9.99 -3.40
N ALA A 88 6.09 -9.59 -2.15
CA ALA A 88 6.95 -8.43 -1.93
C ALA A 88 8.26 -8.64 -2.69
N ALA A 89 8.65 -7.65 -3.50
CA ALA A 89 9.90 -7.71 -4.21
C ALA A 89 11.03 -7.93 -3.18
N PRO A 90 11.99 -8.84 -3.45
CA PRO A 90 13.13 -8.98 -2.58
C PRO A 90 13.85 -7.63 -2.49
N VAL A 91 14.03 -7.12 -1.27
CA VAL A 91 14.88 -5.96 -1.04
C VAL A 91 16.30 -6.36 -1.43
N VAL A 92 16.78 -5.90 -2.59
CA VAL A 92 18.19 -6.01 -2.93
C VAL A 92 18.93 -4.99 -2.06
N THR A 93 19.54 -5.47 -0.97
CA THR A 93 20.48 -4.69 -0.16
C THR A 93 21.78 -4.57 -0.94
N GLY A 94 21.84 -3.59 -1.85
CA GLY A 94 23.09 -3.16 -2.43
C GLY A 94 23.87 -2.36 -1.39
N LEU A 95 24.91 -2.95 -0.81
CA LEU A 95 25.95 -2.21 -0.07
C LEU A 95 26.62 -1.24 -1.06
N VAL A 96 26.15 0.01 -1.09
CA VAL A 96 26.94 1.12 -1.61
C VAL A 96 27.58 1.81 -0.41
N ASP A 97 28.91 1.87 -0.45
CA ASP A 97 29.76 2.41 0.59
C ASP A 97 29.33 3.85 0.93
N GLY A 98 28.77 4.05 2.12
CA GLY A 98 28.39 5.37 2.64
C GLY A 98 26.91 5.75 2.52
N GLY A 99 26.06 5.12 3.34
CA GLY A 99 24.75 5.64 3.72
C GLY A 99 23.59 4.77 3.28
N ASP A 100 22.94 4.11 4.25
CA ASP A 100 21.70 3.36 4.03
C ASP A 100 20.59 4.31 3.57
N PHE A 101 20.39 4.40 2.26
CA PHE A 101 19.15 4.91 1.67
C PHE A 101 18.39 3.74 1.06
N ILE A 102 17.33 3.34 1.76
CA ILE A 102 16.36 2.36 1.28
C ILE A 102 15.43 3.10 0.31
N LEU A 103 15.55 2.84 -0.99
CA LEU A 103 14.57 3.28 -1.98
C LEU A 103 13.86 2.06 -2.56
N PRO A 104 12.51 2.01 -2.53
CA PRO A 104 11.76 0.99 -3.26
C PRO A 104 11.72 1.38 -4.73
N PHE A 105 12.14 0.46 -5.61
CA PHE A 105 11.85 0.51 -7.04
C PHE A 105 11.18 -0.80 -7.47
#